data_AF-A0A1R0H1B0-F1
#
_entry.id   AF-A0A1R0H1B0-F1
#
_cell.length_a   1.000
_cell.length_b   1.000
_cell.length_c   1.000
_cell.angle_alpha   90.00
_cell.angle_beta   90.00
_cell.angle_gamma   90.00
#
_symmetry.space_group_name_H-M   'P 1'
#
loop_
_entity.id
_entity.type
_entity.pdbx_description
1 polymer ?
#
loop_
_entity_poly.entity_id
_entity_poly.type
_entity_poly.pdbx_seq_one_letter_code
_entity_poly.pdbx_strand_id
1 'polypeptide(L)'
;MFGGFSGGNKAAAPPSAPIQNGYANQQAQLAAAEQEMDMISDLFNRLSDACHKKCIINKYPDSDLTKGESVCIDRCVSKFFQVNKEVGDVLAKLSEMNQGR
;
A
#
# COMPACT_ATOMS: atom_id res chain seq x y z
N MET A 1 -12.38 48.24 -50.74
CA MET A 1 -12.87 49.27 -49.80
C MET A 1 -13.68 48.52 -48.73
N PHE A 2 -13.28 48.23 -47.49
CA PHE A 2 -12.09 48.42 -46.65
C PHE A 2 -12.20 47.37 -45.51
N GLY A 3 -11.08 46.84 -44.99
CA GLY A 3 -10.98 46.07 -43.73
C GLY A 3 -10.73 44.57 -43.94
N GLY A 4 -9.65 43.93 -43.49
CA GLY A 4 -8.67 44.29 -42.46
C GLY A 4 -8.76 43.34 -41.26
N PHE A 5 -8.30 42.10 -41.41
CA PHE A 5 -8.00 41.14 -40.32
C PHE A 5 -6.61 40.56 -40.65
N SER A 6 -5.53 41.01 -40.01
CA SER A 6 -5.01 40.51 -38.72
C SER A 6 -4.90 38.98 -38.75
N GLY A 7 -3.75 38.33 -38.88
CA GLY A 7 -2.47 38.58 -38.20
C GLY A 7 -2.17 37.38 -37.30
N GLY A 8 -0.97 36.77 -37.41
CA GLY A 8 -0.41 35.92 -36.35
C GLY A 8 -0.14 34.45 -36.70
N ASN A 9 1.10 34.20 -37.15
CA ASN A 9 1.74 32.88 -37.15
C ASN A 9 2.09 32.40 -35.73
N LYS A 10 2.35 31.08 -35.64
CA LYS A 10 3.11 30.33 -34.60
C LYS A 10 2.34 29.87 -33.36
N ALA A 11 1.82 28.64 -33.42
CA ALA A 11 1.75 27.80 -32.23
C ALA A 11 3.18 27.28 -31.93
N ALA A 12 3.83 27.98 -31.01
CA ALA A 12 5.09 27.56 -30.41
C ALA A 12 4.85 26.30 -29.57
N ALA A 13 5.77 25.34 -29.69
CA ALA A 13 5.89 24.21 -28.78
C ALA A 13 5.96 24.73 -27.32
N PRO A 14 5.41 24.01 -26.34
CA PRO A 14 5.57 24.38 -24.94
C PRO A 14 7.06 24.39 -24.59
N PRO A 15 7.52 25.40 -23.83
CA PRO A 15 8.91 25.51 -23.43
C PRO A 15 9.28 24.34 -22.52
N SER A 16 10.40 23.71 -22.85
CA SER A 16 11.17 22.85 -21.96
C SER A 16 11.37 23.54 -20.61
N ALA A 17 10.61 23.12 -19.60
CA ALA A 17 10.85 23.55 -18.23
C ALA A 17 12.22 23.02 -17.76
N PRO A 18 13.03 23.84 -17.07
CA PRO A 18 14.37 23.46 -16.65
C PRO A 18 14.34 22.38 -15.56
N ILE A 19 15.28 21.45 -15.71
CA ILE A 19 15.65 20.36 -14.82
C ILE A 19 16.44 20.91 -13.60
N GLN A 20 16.46 20.12 -12.53
CA GLN A 20 17.36 20.16 -11.35
C GLN A 20 17.00 21.10 -10.19
N ASN A 21 16.25 20.55 -9.21
CA ASN A 21 16.65 20.55 -7.78
C ASN A 21 15.72 19.74 -6.84
N GLY A 22 14.69 19.06 -7.36
CA GLY A 22 13.74 18.27 -6.55
C GLY A 22 13.92 16.74 -6.56
N TYR A 23 14.91 16.20 -7.28
CA TYR A 23 14.98 14.76 -7.59
C TYR A 23 15.68 13.91 -6.52
N ALA A 24 16.60 14.48 -5.74
CA ALA A 24 17.27 13.75 -4.65
C ALA A 24 16.32 13.42 -3.49
N ASN A 25 15.35 14.30 -3.22
CA ASN A 25 14.33 14.08 -2.19
C ASN A 25 13.18 13.19 -2.70
N GLN A 26 12.80 13.34 -3.98
CA GLN A 26 11.81 12.46 -4.61
C GLN A 26 12.27 11.01 -4.69
N GLN A 27 13.55 10.73 -5.00
CA GLN A 27 14.05 9.35 -5.04
C GLN A 27 14.01 8.67 -3.68
N ALA A 28 14.34 9.39 -2.59
CA ALA A 28 14.20 8.86 -1.24
C ALA A 28 12.72 8.66 -0.83
N GLN A 29 11.83 9.59 -1.21
CA GLN A 29 10.39 9.46 -0.97
C GLN A 29 9.76 8.31 -1.77
N LEU A 30 10.17 8.11 -3.02
CA LEU A 30 9.75 6.99 -3.86
C LEU A 30 10.22 5.66 -3.29
N ALA A 31 11.49 5.57 -2.86
CA ALA A 31 12.02 4.36 -2.22
C ALA A 31 11.30 4.03 -0.90
N ALA A 32 10.97 5.05 -0.10
CA ALA A 32 10.17 4.84 1.11
C ALA A 32 8.74 4.36 0.79
N ALA A 33 8.10 4.94 -0.23
CA ALA A 33 6.78 4.52 -0.68
C ALA A 33 6.78 3.09 -1.25
N GLU A 34 7.81 2.69 -1.99
CA GLU A 34 8.00 1.31 -2.46
C GLU A 34 8.11 0.34 -1.28
N GLN A 35 8.89 0.69 -0.26
CA GLN A 35 9.01 -0.13 0.94
C GLN A 35 7.68 -0.26 1.69
N GLU A 36 6.89 0.81 1.79
CA GLU A 36 5.55 0.73 2.39
C GLU A 36 4.63 -0.22 1.63
N MET A 37 4.68 -0.22 0.28
CA MET A 37 3.89 -1.13 -0.55
C MET A 37 4.32 -2.59 -0.36
N ASP A 38 5.62 -2.86 -0.27
CA ASP A 38 6.14 -4.20 -0.02
C ASP A 38 5.69 -4.74 1.36
N MET A 39 5.71 -3.89 2.39
CA MET A 39 5.21 -4.26 3.73
C MET A 39 3.71 -4.58 3.73
N ILE A 40 2.89 -3.76 3.06
CA ILE A 40 1.43 -3.99 2.95
C ILE A 40 1.16 -5.31 2.21
N SER A 41 1.95 -5.60 1.17
CA SER A 41 1.81 -6.82 0.39
C SER A 41 2.13 -8.08 1.20
N ASP A 42 3.24 -8.09 1.94
CA ASP A 42 3.58 -9.22 2.84
C ASP A 42 2.50 -9.40 3.92
N LEU A 43 2.02 -8.29 4.51
CA LEU A 43 0.95 -8.33 5.50
C LEU A 43 -0.32 -8.97 4.94
N PHE A 44 -0.74 -8.57 3.73
CA PHE A 44 -1.93 -9.11 3.07
C PHE A 44 -1.79 -10.61 2.78
N ASN A 45 -0.64 -11.05 2.27
CA ASN A 45 -0.40 -12.46 1.99
C ASN A 45 -0.49 -13.31 3.26
N ARG A 46 0.14 -12.86 4.35
CA ARG A 46 0.07 -13.55 5.65
C ARG A 46 -1.33 -13.54 6.25
N LEU A 47 -2.06 -12.44 6.12
CA LEU A 47 -3.45 -12.32 6.55
C LEU A 47 -4.33 -13.34 5.81
N SER A 48 -4.23 -13.36 4.48
CA SER A 48 -4.97 -14.24 3.60
C SER A 48 -4.73 -15.71 3.97
N ASP A 49 -3.46 -16.12 4.04
CA ASP A 49 -3.08 -17.49 4.38
C ASP A 49 -3.55 -17.91 5.77
N ALA A 50 -3.38 -17.03 6.76
CA ALA A 50 -3.79 -17.30 8.14
C ALA A 50 -5.31 -17.45 8.27
N CYS A 51 -6.08 -16.55 7.65
CA CYS A 51 -7.53 -16.60 7.73
C CYS A 51 -8.13 -17.71 6.87
N HIS A 52 -7.56 -18.00 5.70
CA HIS A 52 -7.95 -19.14 4.89
C HIS A 52 -7.75 -20.44 5.68
N LYS A 53 -6.58 -20.66 6.28
CA LYS A 53 -6.30 -21.87 7.08
C LYS A 53 -7.19 -22.01 8.33
N LYS A 54 -7.65 -20.91 8.91
CA LYS A 54 -8.47 -20.91 10.14
C LYS A 54 -9.96 -21.04 9.86
N CYS A 55 -10.44 -20.43 8.78
CA CYS A 55 -11.86 -20.26 8.53
C CYS A 55 -12.41 -21.15 7.43
N ILE A 56 -11.59 -21.58 6.47
CA ILE A 56 -12.05 -22.41 5.34
C ILE A 56 -11.78 -23.89 5.64
N ILE A 57 -12.82 -24.71 5.57
CA ILE A 57 -12.74 -26.15 5.86
C ILE A 57 -12.37 -26.89 4.56
N ASN A 58 -11.47 -27.87 4.62
CA ASN A 58 -11.02 -28.65 3.45
C ASN A 58 -12.11 -29.54 2.80
N LYS A 59 -13.36 -29.44 3.25
CA LYS A 59 -14.51 -30.07 2.60
C LYS A 59 -15.32 -28.92 2.00
N TYR A 60 -15.25 -28.79 0.68
CA TYR A 60 -15.93 -27.77 -0.11
C TYR A 60 -17.22 -28.36 -0.70
N PRO A 61 -18.34 -28.38 0.05
CA PRO A 61 -19.61 -28.85 -0.49
C PRO A 61 -20.17 -27.90 -1.55
N ASP A 62 -19.86 -26.61 -1.45
CA ASP A 62 -20.37 -25.53 -2.27
C ASP A 62 -19.24 -24.56 -2.66
N SER A 63 -19.42 -23.81 -3.75
CA SER A 63 -18.44 -22.81 -4.24
C SER A 63 -18.48 -21.49 -3.47
N ASP A 64 -19.55 -21.24 -2.74
CA ASP A 64 -19.80 -19.99 -2.05
C ASP A 64 -19.42 -20.12 -0.57
N LEU A 65 -18.95 -19.02 0.01
CA LEU A 65 -18.69 -18.95 1.44
C LEU A 65 -19.99 -19.08 2.21
N THR A 66 -20.03 -20.03 3.14
CA THR A 66 -21.12 -20.13 4.09
C THR A 66 -21.12 -18.91 5.01
N LYS A 67 -22.29 -18.57 5.57
CA LYS A 67 -22.41 -17.49 6.57
C LYS A 67 -21.42 -17.64 7.73
N GLY A 68 -21.11 -18.89 8.12
CA GLY A 68 -20.13 -19.19 9.17
C GLY A 68 -18.70 -18.80 8.77
N GLU A 69 -18.30 -19.11 7.54
CA GLU A 69 -16.99 -18.77 7.00
C GLU A 69 -16.83 -17.25 6.85
N SER A 70 -17.83 -16.55 6.31
CA SER A 70 -17.79 -15.08 6.19
C SER A 70 -17.59 -14.40 7.54
N VAL A 71 -18.39 -14.77 8.55
CA VAL A 71 -18.27 -14.20 9.91
C VAL A 71 -16.95 -14.62 10.57
N CYS A 72 -16.44 -15.82 10.29
CA CYS A 72 -15.12 -16.24 10.77
C CYS A 72 -14.01 -15.36 10.19
N ILE A 73 -14.04 -15.08 8.88
CA ILE A 73 -13.04 -14.24 8.20
C ILE A 73 -13.01 -12.85 8.83
N ASP A 74 -14.15 -12.19 9.04
CA ASP A 74 -14.21 -10.86 9.69
C ASP A 74 -13.55 -10.87 11.07
N ARG A 75 -13.87 -11.88 11.90
CA ARG A 75 -13.27 -12.06 13.22
C ARG A 75 -11.78 -12.39 13.15
N CYS A 76 -11.37 -13.16 12.15
CA CYS A 76 -9.97 -13.51 11.93
C CYS A 76 -9.14 -12.27 11.61
N VAL A 77 -9.61 -11.43 10.68
CA VAL A 77 -8.94 -10.18 10.31
C VAL A 77 -8.80 -9.26 11.52
N SER A 78 -9.90 -9.08 12.29
CA SER A 78 -9.88 -8.27 13.52
C SER A 78 -8.82 -8.76 14.53
N LYS A 79 -8.78 -10.08 14.78
CA LYS A 79 -7.79 -10.68 15.68
C LYS A 79 -6.36 -10.61 15.13
N PHE A 80 -6.19 -10.77 13.82
CA PHE A 80 -4.88 -10.70 13.19
C PHE A 80 -4.24 -9.32 13.41
N PHE A 81 -4.99 -8.24 13.23
CA PHE A 81 -4.48 -6.89 13.50
C PHE A 81 -4.22 -6.62 15.00
N GLN A 82 -5.05 -7.17 15.90
CA GLN A 82 -4.77 -7.10 17.35
C GLN A 82 -3.42 -7.74 17.68
N VAL A 83 -3.19 -8.96 17.20
CA VAL A 83 -1.93 -9.68 17.43
C VAL A 83 -0.75 -8.99 16.75
N ASN A 84 -0.90 -8.49 15.52
CA ASN A 84 0.18 -7.76 14.85
C ASN A 84 0.60 -6.50 15.61
N LYS A 85 -0.37 -5.78 16.20
CA LYS A 85 -0.07 -4.63 17.05
C LYS A 85 0.70 -5.04 18.31
N GLU A 86 0.23 -6.05 19.03
CA GLU A 86 0.90 -6.53 20.24
C GLU A 86 2.33 -7.01 19.97
N VAL A 87 2.53 -7.73 18.87
CA VAL A 87 3.87 -8.15 18.43
C VAL A 87 4.75 -6.93 18.12
N GLY A 88 4.21 -5.91 17.45
CA GLY A 88 4.90 -4.64 17.20
C GLY A 88 5.33 -3.93 18.50
N ASP A 89 4.44 -3.86 19.49
CA ASP A 89 4.71 -3.24 20.79
C ASP A 89 5.83 -4.00 21.55
N VAL A 90 5.85 -5.33 21.47
CA VAL A 90 6.91 -6.16 22.08
C VAL A 90 8.25 -5.98 21.36
N LEU A 91 8.26 -5.97 20.02
CA LEU A 91 9.46 -5.75 19.24
C LEU A 91 10.08 -4.37 19.50
N ALA A 92 9.27 -3.32 19.61
CA ALA A 92 9.72 -1.98 19.94
C ALA A 92 10.43 -1.94 21.31
N LYS A 93 9.79 -2.52 22.35
CA LYS A 93 10.38 -2.63 23.70
C LYS A 93 11.70 -3.41 23.70
N LEU A 94 11.76 -4.52 22.94
CA LEU A 94 12.99 -5.32 22.82
C LEU A 94 14.11 -4.54 22.12
N SER A 95 13.79 -3.76 21.09
CA SER A 95 14.76 -2.91 20.38
C SER A 95 15.39 -1.87 21.32
N GLU A 96 14.59 -1.20 22.16
CA GLU A 96 15.07 -0.24 23.16
C GLU A 96 15.99 -0.91 24.20
N MET A 97 15.63 -2.10 24.69
CA MET A 97 16.46 -2.85 25.65
C MET A 97 17.78 -3.33 25.04
N ASN A 98 17.79 -3.68 23.75
CA ASN A 98 18.99 -4.18 23.07
C ASN A 98 19.96 -3.06 22.68
N GLN A 99 19.51 -1.82 22.50
CA GLN A 99 20.38 -0.67 22.21
C GLN A 99 21.25 -0.22 23.41
N GLY A 100 20.93 -0.70 24.63
CA GLY A 100 21.69 -0.41 25.85
C GLY A 100 22.67 -1.52 26.29
N ARG A 101 22.86 -2.56 25.47
CA ARG A 101 23.81 -3.66 25.71
C ARG A 101 24.94 -3.63 24.68
#